data_AF-A0A5K1ISP5-F1
#
_entry.id   AF-A0A5K1ISP5-F1
#
_cell.length_a   1.000
_cell.length_b   1.000
_cell.length_c   1.000
_cell.angle_alpha   90.00
_cell.angle_beta   90.00
_cell.angle_gamma   90.00
#
_symmetry.space_group_name_H-M   'P 1'
#
loop_
_entity.id
_entity.type
_entity.pdbx_description
1 polymer ?
#
loop_
_entity_poly.entity_id
_entity_poly.type
_entity_poly.pdbx_seq_one_letter_code
_entity_poly.pdbx_strand_id
1 'polypeptide(L)'
;MTDEERCEVAAELRKLAAVTAYVHLPDSNLASLLFSAIHNGTEWDVSDRNPDGLFLNRLADLIDPHDETCELELTWGGQTNAHVRTYECTGCGKSCDGVWGEDYEFCPYCGRRVEYADE
;
A
#
# COMPACT_ATOMS: atom_id res chain seq x y z
N MET A 1 13.17 1.01 8.55
CA MET A 1 12.09 1.65 9.30
C MET A 1 11.36 0.54 10.04
N THR A 2 11.19 0.64 11.35
CA THR A 2 10.49 -0.37 12.15
C THR A 2 8.98 -0.21 12.04
N ASP A 3 8.21 -1.24 12.40
CA ASP A 3 6.75 -1.13 12.46
C ASP A 3 6.30 -0.04 13.46
N GLU A 4 7.03 0.14 14.56
CA GLU A 4 6.80 1.23 15.53
C GLU A 4 6.98 2.62 14.90
N GLU A 5 8.07 2.83 14.15
CA GLU A 5 8.29 4.08 13.42
C GLU A 5 7.18 4.34 12.38
N ARG A 6 6.69 3.29 11.71
CA ARG A 6 5.58 3.41 10.75
C ARG A 6 4.27 3.76 11.42
N CYS A 7 3.94 3.12 12.54
CA CYS A 7 2.75 3.43 13.34
C CYS A 7 2.77 4.88 13.84
N GLU A 8 3.91 5.37 14.31
CA GLU A 8 4.08 6.77 14.74
C GLU A 8 3.81 7.74 13.58
N VAL A 9 4.40 7.48 12.41
CA VAL A 9 4.19 8.31 11.21
C VAL A 9 2.71 8.29 10.78
N ALA A 10 2.07 7.12 10.76
CA ALA A 10 0.65 7.01 10.44
C ALA A 10 -0.24 7.77 11.43
N ALA A 11 0.07 7.72 12.73
CA ALA A 11 -0.65 8.46 13.76
C ALA A 11 -0.52 9.98 13.58
N GLU A 12 0.68 10.49 13.27
CA GLU A 12 0.89 11.92 12.99
C GLU A 12 0.15 12.39 11.73
N LEU A 13 0.15 11.57 10.67
CA LEU A 13 -0.61 11.87 9.45
C LEU A 13 -2.11 11.98 9.74
N ARG A 14 -2.68 11.11 10.57
CA ARG A 14 -4.09 11.18 10.99
C ARG A 14 -4.40 12.42 11.82
N LYS A 15 -3.48 12.84 12.71
CA LYS A 15 -3.62 14.11 13.45
C LYS A 15 -3.64 15.30 12.50
N LEU A 16 -2.73 15.32 11.52
CA LEU A 16 -2.71 16.37 10.50
C LEU A 16 -3.99 16.37 9.66
N ALA A 17 -4.51 15.20 9.28
CA ALA A 17 -5.75 15.05 8.53
C ALA A 17 -6.98 15.66 9.25
N ALA A 18 -6.99 15.58 10.58
CA ALA A 18 -8.04 16.19 11.40
C ALA A 18 -7.93 17.73 11.45
N VAL A 19 -6.72 18.28 11.31
CA VAL A 19 -6.47 19.73 11.29
C VAL A 19 -6.70 20.32 9.91
N THR A 20 -6.35 19.60 8.83
CA THR A 20 -6.57 20.05 7.44
C THR A 20 -8.05 20.17 7.07
N ALA A 21 -8.96 19.61 7.87
CA ALA A 21 -10.40 19.92 7.81
C ALA A 21 -10.72 21.42 7.93
N TYR A 22 -9.76 22.23 8.40
CA TYR A 22 -9.90 23.67 8.60
C TYR A 22 -8.89 24.52 7.82
N VAL A 23 -7.89 23.91 7.17
CA VAL A 23 -6.78 24.60 6.48
C VAL A 23 -6.32 23.77 5.28
N HIS A 24 -6.34 24.37 4.09
CA HIS A 24 -5.79 23.74 2.89
C HIS A 24 -4.26 23.60 2.97
N LEU A 25 -3.75 22.44 2.55
CA LEU A 25 -2.32 22.26 2.36
C LEU A 25 -1.85 23.17 1.21
N PRO A 26 -0.65 23.75 1.29
CA PRO A 26 -0.13 24.55 0.19
C PRO A 26 0.02 23.69 -1.06
N ASP A 27 -0.60 24.14 -2.16
CA ASP A 27 -0.49 23.52 -3.48
C ASP A 27 0.98 23.46 -3.90
N SER A 28 1.59 22.29 -3.71
CA SER A 28 2.91 21.98 -4.24
C SER A 28 2.75 20.91 -5.31
N ASN A 29 3.50 21.06 -6.40
CA ASN A 29 3.49 20.09 -7.51
C ASN A 29 3.72 18.65 -7.03
N LEU A 30 4.52 18.46 -5.96
CA LEU A 30 4.76 17.15 -5.37
C LEU A 30 3.53 16.58 -4.66
N ALA A 31 2.80 17.40 -3.89
CA ALA A 31 1.57 16.97 -3.22
C ALA A 31 0.53 16.52 -4.26
N SER A 32 0.36 17.26 -5.35
CA SER A 32 -0.57 16.87 -6.44
C SER A 32 -0.17 15.57 -7.14
N LEU A 33 1.14 15.34 -7.35
CA LEU A 33 1.63 14.10 -7.96
C LEU A 33 1.42 12.88 -7.04
N LEU A 34 1.75 13.03 -5.75
CA LEU A 34 1.52 11.97 -4.76
C LEU A 34 0.02 11.67 -4.60
N PHE A 35 -0.81 12.71 -4.59
CA PHE A 35 -2.26 12.57 -4.55
C PHE A 35 -2.78 11.72 -5.72
N SER A 36 -2.37 12.04 -6.95
CA SER A 36 -2.75 11.28 -8.15
C SER A 36 -2.30 9.81 -8.08
N ALA A 37 -1.09 9.56 -7.58
CA ALA A 37 -0.55 8.20 -7.44
C ALA A 37 -1.33 7.37 -6.41
N ILE A 38 -1.64 7.95 -5.24
CA ILE A 38 -2.36 7.26 -4.16
C ILE A 38 -3.81 6.95 -4.52
N HIS A 39 -4.46 7.85 -5.26
CA HIS A 39 -5.83 7.67 -5.74
C HIS A 39 -5.92 6.94 -7.09
N ASN A 40 -4.81 6.41 -7.61
CA ASN A 40 -4.77 5.65 -8.87
C ASN A 40 -5.46 6.36 -10.05
N GLY A 41 -5.35 7.70 -10.09
CA GLY A 41 -5.97 8.52 -11.13
C GLY A 41 -7.51 8.53 -11.14
N THR A 42 -8.21 7.99 -10.14
CA THR A 42 -9.67 8.16 -10.05
C THR A 42 -9.99 9.62 -9.79
N GLU A 43 -10.81 10.20 -10.67
CA GLU A 43 -11.24 11.58 -10.61
C GLU A 43 -11.97 11.85 -9.29
N TRP A 44 -11.56 12.93 -8.63
CA TRP A 44 -12.09 13.36 -7.34
C TRP A 44 -13.55 13.78 -7.45
N ASP A 45 -14.39 13.34 -6.51
CA ASP A 45 -15.68 14.00 -6.30
C ASP A 45 -15.42 15.32 -5.55
N VAL A 46 -15.43 16.41 -6.32
CA VAL A 46 -15.24 17.81 -5.89
C VAL A 46 -16.20 18.23 -4.77
N SER A 47 -17.21 17.41 -4.45
CA SER A 47 -18.12 17.65 -3.32
C SER A 47 -17.52 17.35 -1.94
N ASP A 48 -16.35 16.69 -1.86
CA ASP A 48 -15.70 16.40 -0.59
C ASP A 48 -15.09 17.63 0.08
N ARG A 49 -15.56 17.95 1.29
CA ARG A 49 -15.20 19.19 2.01
C ARG A 49 -13.77 19.21 2.58
N ASN A 50 -13.01 18.11 2.48
CA ASN A 50 -11.67 17.98 3.05
C ASN A 50 -10.74 17.05 2.23
N PRO A 51 -10.33 17.45 1.02
CA PRO A 51 -9.49 16.61 0.16
C PRO A 51 -8.12 16.32 0.77
N ASP A 52 -7.53 17.28 1.47
CA ASP A 52 -6.23 17.15 2.12
C ASP A 52 -6.26 16.15 3.28
N GLY A 53 -7.32 16.16 4.09
CA GLY A 53 -7.51 15.18 5.14
C GLY A 53 -7.74 13.76 4.59
N LEU A 54 -8.46 13.61 3.49
CA LEU A 54 -8.65 12.30 2.85
C LEU A 54 -7.33 11.74 2.32
N PHE A 55 -6.52 12.58 1.68
CA PHE A 55 -5.18 12.22 1.23
C PHE A 55 -4.30 11.75 2.39
N LEU A 56 -4.23 12.52 3.47
CA LEU A 56 -3.40 12.20 4.64
C LEU A 56 -3.86 10.92 5.34
N ASN A 57 -5.17 10.69 5.46
CA ASN A 57 -5.69 9.43 6.00
C ASN A 57 -5.32 8.24 5.11
N ARG A 58 -5.46 8.38 3.78
CA ARG A 58 -5.11 7.30 2.86
C ARG A 58 -3.61 7.00 2.89
N LEU A 59 -2.77 8.03 2.98
CA LEU A 59 -1.33 7.86 3.14
C LEU A 59 -1.00 7.19 4.48
N ALA A 60 -1.69 7.56 5.56
CA ALA A 60 -1.54 6.91 6.85
C ALA A 60 -1.86 5.41 6.75
N ASP A 61 -2.96 5.04 6.12
CA ASP A 61 -3.36 3.64 5.96
C ASP A 61 -2.38 2.82 5.11
N LEU A 62 -1.67 3.45 4.17
CA LEU A 62 -0.62 2.79 3.39
C LEU A 62 0.69 2.59 4.17
N ILE A 63 0.96 3.47 5.13
CA ILE A 63 2.19 3.42 5.94
C ILE A 63 1.98 2.55 7.17
N ASP A 64 0.81 2.63 7.81
CA ASP A 64 0.44 1.85 8.98
C ASP A 64 0.61 0.36 8.67
N PRO A 65 1.50 -0.35 9.37
CA PRO A 65 1.65 -1.79 9.16
C PRO A 65 0.31 -2.45 9.49
N HIS A 66 -0.29 -3.10 8.50
CA HIS A 66 -1.47 -3.91 8.73
C HIS A 66 -1.10 -5.05 9.69
N ASP A 67 -1.78 -5.13 10.83
CA ASP A 67 -1.79 -6.32 11.70
C ASP A 67 -2.22 -7.56 10.91
N GLU A 68 -3.04 -7.36 9.87
CA GLU A 68 -3.43 -8.41 8.94
C GLU A 68 -2.28 -8.73 7.99
N THR A 69 -1.75 -9.92 8.16
CA THR A 69 -0.80 -10.53 7.24
C THR A 69 -1.52 -11.19 6.06
N CYS A 70 -0.76 -11.65 5.09
CA CYS A 70 -1.27 -12.45 3.99
C CYS A 70 -0.34 -13.63 3.72
N GLU A 71 -0.84 -14.59 2.96
CA GLU A 71 -0.07 -15.73 2.50
C GLU A 71 0.02 -15.67 0.98
N LEU A 72 1.14 -16.17 0.45
CA LEU A 72 1.37 -16.33 -0.98
C LEU A 72 1.31 -17.82 -1.31
N GLU A 73 0.16 -18.26 -1.81
CA GLU A 73 -0.05 -19.64 -2.23
C GLU A 73 0.53 -19.86 -3.62
N LEU A 74 1.35 -20.90 -3.78
CA LEU A 74 1.93 -21.24 -5.07
C LEU A 74 0.85 -21.81 -5.99
N THR A 75 0.43 -21.02 -6.98
CA THR A 75 -0.61 -21.45 -7.94
C THR A 75 -0.02 -22.07 -9.20
N TRP A 76 1.23 -21.72 -9.54
CA TRP A 76 1.93 -22.33 -10.66
C TRP A 76 3.45 -22.30 -10.47
N GLY A 77 4.12 -23.40 -10.80
CA GLY A 77 5.58 -23.48 -10.85
C GLY A 77 6.01 -24.14 -12.15
N GLY A 78 6.86 -23.47 -12.91
CA GLY A 78 7.31 -23.99 -14.19
C GLY A 78 8.68 -23.48 -14.60
N GLN A 79 9.39 -24.33 -15.31
CA GLN A 79 10.70 -24.00 -15.85
C GLN A 79 10.52 -23.53 -17.30
N THR A 80 10.81 -22.26 -17.54
CA THR A 80 10.94 -21.70 -18.89
C THR A 80 12.43 -21.48 -19.19
N ASN A 81 12.84 -20.27 -19.57
CA ASN A 81 14.25 -19.85 -19.63
C ASN A 81 14.81 -19.44 -18.25
N ALA A 82 13.94 -19.33 -17.24
CA ALA A 82 14.25 -19.12 -15.83
C ALA A 82 13.24 -19.91 -14.97
N HIS A 83 13.56 -20.12 -13.69
CA HIS A 83 12.62 -20.67 -12.72
C HIS A 83 11.62 -19.58 -12.33
N VAL A 84 10.36 -19.75 -12.72
CA VAL A 84 9.28 -18.80 -12.43
C VAL A 84 8.24 -19.51 -11.57
N ARG A 85 7.85 -18.86 -10.48
CA ARG A 85 6.76 -19.26 -9.60
C ARG A 85 5.71 -18.17 -9.59
N THR A 86 4.45 -18.54 -9.79
CA THR A 86 3.30 -17.63 -9.67
C THR A 86 2.60 -17.91 -8.36
N TYR A 87 2.44 -16.84 -7.58
CA TYR A 87 1.81 -16.88 -6.27
C TYR A 87 0.49 -16.12 -6.30
N GLU A 88 -0.51 -16.57 -5.57
CA GLU A 88 -1.74 -15.82 -5.32
C GLU A 88 -1.78 -15.36 -3.87
N CYS A 89 -2.04 -14.07 -3.66
CA CYS A 89 -2.17 -13.50 -2.32
C CYS A 89 -3.54 -13.80 -1.73
N THR A 90 -3.59 -14.51 -0.60
CA THR A 90 -4.85 -14.84 0.10
C THR A 90 -5.59 -13.60 0.60
N GLY A 91 -4.88 -12.51 0.87
CA GLY A 91 -5.47 -11.26 1.36
C GLY A 91 -6.16 -10.41 0.28
N CYS A 92 -5.69 -10.46 -0.98
CA CYS A 92 -6.23 -9.60 -2.05
C CYS A 92 -6.61 -10.31 -3.34
N GLY A 93 -6.36 -11.62 -3.45
CA GLY A 93 -6.70 -12.47 -4.60
C GLY A 93 -5.95 -12.13 -5.90
N LYS A 94 -4.88 -11.33 -5.83
CA LYS A 94 -4.06 -10.99 -6.99
C LYS A 94 -2.85 -11.90 -7.08
N SER A 95 -2.51 -12.31 -8.30
CA SER A 95 -1.36 -13.15 -8.57
C SER A 95 -0.11 -12.34 -8.89
N CYS A 96 1.04 -12.69 -8.31
CA CYS A 96 2.36 -12.13 -8.59
C CYS A 96 3.36 -13.20 -9.03
N ASP A 97 4.25 -12.85 -9.95
CA ASP A 97 5.29 -13.75 -10.46
C ASP A 97 6.65 -13.49 -9.79
N GLY A 98 7.17 -14.50 -9.11
CA GLY A 98 8.51 -14.56 -8.56
C GLY A 98 9.48 -15.17 -9.57
N VAL A 99 10.45 -14.38 -10.04
CA VAL A 99 11.54 -14.83 -10.91
C VAL A 99 12.79 -14.91 -10.04
N TRP A 100 13.32 -16.12 -9.82
CA TRP A 100 14.49 -16.43 -8.96
C TRP A 100 14.29 -16.52 -7.42
N GLY A 101 13.08 -16.82 -6.95
CA GLY A 101 12.88 -17.33 -5.58
C GLY A 101 13.33 -16.39 -4.47
N GLU A 102 13.08 -15.09 -4.60
CA GLU A 102 13.20 -14.17 -3.47
C GLU A 102 11.91 -14.22 -2.66
N ASP A 103 12.06 -14.41 -1.34
CA ASP A 103 10.95 -14.43 -0.39
C ASP A 103 10.32 -13.04 -0.35
N TYR A 104 9.07 -12.92 -0.83
CA TYR A 104 8.33 -11.69 -0.70
C TYR A 104 8.11 -11.39 0.78
N GLU A 105 8.73 -10.33 1.31
CA GLU A 105 8.43 -9.86 2.67
C GLU A 105 7.06 -9.17 2.73
N PHE A 106 6.60 -8.62 1.60
CA PHE A 106 5.32 -7.94 1.45
C PHE A 106 4.64 -8.30 0.13
N CYS A 107 3.30 -8.38 0.15
CA CYS A 107 2.53 -8.53 -1.07
C CYS A 107 2.65 -7.25 -1.92
N PRO A 108 3.05 -7.33 -3.20
CA PRO A 108 3.23 -6.14 -4.05
C PRO A 108 1.91 -5.43 -4.38
N TYR A 109 0.76 -6.04 -4.10
CA TYR A 109 -0.54 -5.48 -4.43
C TYR A 109 -1.31 -4.90 -3.25
N CYS A 110 -1.28 -5.57 -2.09
CA CYS A 110 -2.01 -5.11 -0.91
C CYS A 110 -1.09 -4.53 0.18
N GLY A 111 0.23 -4.64 0.03
CA GLY A 111 1.21 -4.10 0.98
C GLY A 111 1.25 -4.81 2.33
N ARG A 112 0.43 -5.85 2.53
CA ARG A 112 0.44 -6.69 3.75
C ARG A 112 1.72 -7.50 3.81
N ARG A 113 2.21 -7.73 5.03
CA ARG A 113 3.34 -8.60 5.27
C ARG A 113 2.98 -10.05 4.92
N VAL A 114 3.89 -10.75 4.26
CA VAL A 114 3.70 -12.16 3.94
C VAL A 114 4.23 -12.98 5.11
N GLU A 115 3.37 -13.78 5.73
CA GLU A 115 3.79 -14.71 6.81
C GLU A 115 4.34 -16.01 6.26
N TYR A 116 3.81 -16.44 5.11
CA TYR A 116 4.15 -17.71 4.49
C TYR A 116 4.09 -17.58 2.98
N ALA A 117 5.14 -18.07 2.32
CA ALA A 117 5.16 -18.30 0.88
C ALA A 117 5.45 -19.79 0.68
N ASP A 118 4.58 -20.50 -0.05
CA ASP A 118 4.81 -21.90 -0.38
C ASP A 118 6.09 -22.04 -1.23
N GLU A 119 7.06 -22.85 -0.77
CA GLU A 119 8.28 -23.18 -1.52
C GLU A 119 8.06 -24.30 -2.54
#